data_AF-A0A7K5PRK5-F1
#
_entry.id   AF-A0A7K5PRK5-F1
#
_cell.length_a   1.000
_cell.length_b   1.000
_cell.length_c   1.000
_cell.angle_alpha   90.00
_cell.angle_beta   90.00
_cell.angle_gamma   90.00
#
_symmetry.space_group_name_H-M   'P 1'
#
loop_
_entity.id
_entity.type
_entity.pdbx_description
1 polymer ?
#
loop_
_entity_poly.entity_id
_entity_poly.type
_entity_poly.pdbx_seq_one_letter_code
_entity_poly.pdbx_strand_id
1 'polypeptide(L)'
;MGLSASSPAAAEQSPNASRPDQTASPPSQCPMHQEKMSGCPMHMNTADHRMENTDDVPAHQERAYEFVACPVKSGASQMKDDIDPSNMMPPPNQQPSPGQPFPLSTVREESSIPRAHSDKKWVYPSEQMFWNAMLRKGWRWKDDDITSEDMTNIIKIHNQNNEQAWKEILKWEALHAM
;
A
#
# COMPACT_ATOMS: atom_id res chain seq x y z
N MET A 1 -53.08 3.72 49.93
CA MET A 1 -51.81 3.06 50.28
C MET A 1 -51.85 1.65 49.69
N GLY A 2 -51.41 1.51 48.43
CA GLY A 2 -51.38 0.22 47.73
C GLY A 2 -49.97 -0.33 47.74
N LEU A 3 -49.77 -1.48 48.38
CA LEU A 3 -48.49 -2.15 48.52
C LEU A 3 -48.22 -3.02 47.28
N SER A 4 -47.02 -2.86 46.72
CA SER A 4 -46.42 -3.78 45.76
C SER A 4 -45.98 -5.08 46.44
N ALA A 5 -46.15 -6.21 45.75
CA ALA A 5 -45.29 -7.38 45.93
C ALA A 5 -45.17 -8.14 44.60
N SER A 6 -43.94 -8.21 44.09
CA SER A 6 -43.51 -8.90 42.89
C SER A 6 -43.53 -10.43 43.06
N SER A 7 -43.75 -11.15 41.96
CA SER A 7 -43.46 -12.59 41.82
C SER A 7 -42.38 -12.81 40.74
N PRO A 8 -41.49 -13.81 40.88
CA PRO A 8 -40.35 -14.01 39.98
C PRO A 8 -40.71 -14.79 38.72
N ALA A 9 -40.01 -14.48 37.62
CA ALA A 9 -40.11 -15.19 36.34
C ALA A 9 -39.30 -16.50 36.37
N ALA A 10 -39.92 -17.59 35.91
CA ALA A 10 -39.29 -18.88 35.73
C ALA A 10 -38.44 -18.90 34.44
N ALA A 11 -37.25 -19.50 34.54
CA ALA A 11 -36.34 -19.73 33.42
C ALA A 11 -36.82 -20.91 32.57
N GLU A 12 -37.04 -20.70 31.27
CA GLU A 12 -37.26 -21.79 30.31
C GLU A 12 -35.95 -22.23 29.65
N GLN A 13 -35.74 -23.54 29.67
CA GLN A 13 -34.62 -24.26 29.08
C GLN A 13 -34.90 -24.50 27.59
N SER A 14 -33.94 -24.19 26.72
CA SER A 14 -33.99 -24.55 25.29
C SER A 14 -33.58 -26.01 25.07
N PRO A 15 -34.29 -26.78 24.23
CA PRO A 15 -33.88 -28.13 23.86
C PRO A 15 -32.83 -28.10 22.75
N ASN A 16 -31.81 -28.94 22.96
CA ASN A 16 -30.75 -29.27 22.03
C ASN A 16 -31.35 -29.99 20.79
N ALA A 17 -31.10 -29.48 19.59
CA ALA A 17 -31.51 -30.12 18.33
C ALA A 17 -30.32 -30.15 17.35
N SER A 18 -29.67 -31.31 17.31
CA SER A 18 -28.69 -31.72 16.31
C SER A 18 -29.31 -31.70 14.91
N ARG A 19 -28.62 -31.11 13.93
CA ARG A 19 -28.90 -31.30 12.49
C ARG A 19 -27.61 -31.56 11.70
N PRO A 20 -27.69 -32.35 10.62
CA PRO A 20 -26.58 -33.13 10.10
C PRO A 20 -25.66 -32.35 9.17
N ASP A 21 -24.43 -32.84 9.17
CA ASP A 21 -23.31 -32.59 8.28
C ASP A 21 -23.73 -32.51 6.80
N GLN A 22 -23.44 -31.38 6.14
CA GLN A 22 -23.44 -31.29 4.69
C GLN A 22 -22.06 -30.86 4.24
N THR A 23 -21.29 -31.86 3.82
CA THR A 23 -20.01 -31.74 3.14
C THR A 23 -20.21 -31.13 1.75
N ALA A 24 -20.01 -29.83 1.62
CA ALA A 24 -19.91 -29.16 0.33
C ALA A 24 -18.57 -29.56 -0.34
N SER A 25 -18.65 -30.20 -1.51
CA SER A 25 -17.47 -30.53 -2.33
C SER A 25 -16.93 -29.28 -3.04
N PRO A 26 -15.60 -29.11 -3.17
CA PRO A 26 -15.01 -27.96 -3.84
C PRO A 26 -15.22 -28.00 -5.37
N PRO A 27 -15.39 -26.85 -6.05
CA PRO A 27 -15.60 -26.79 -7.49
C PRO A 27 -14.35 -27.24 -8.27
N SER A 28 -14.61 -27.78 -9.47
CA SER A 28 -13.65 -28.35 -10.40
C SER A 28 -12.56 -27.37 -10.83
N GLN A 29 -11.30 -27.81 -10.70
CA GLN A 29 -10.10 -27.11 -11.12
C GLN A 29 -10.12 -26.79 -12.62
N CYS A 30 -9.78 -25.54 -12.96
CA CYS A 30 -9.60 -25.10 -14.34
C CYS A 30 -8.31 -25.72 -14.94
N PRO A 31 -8.32 -26.14 -16.21
CA PRO A 31 -7.22 -26.89 -16.82
C PRO A 31 -5.89 -26.12 -16.82
N MET A 32 -4.86 -26.76 -16.27
CA MET A 32 -3.46 -26.35 -16.37
C MET A 32 -3.10 -26.08 -17.83
N HIS A 33 -2.66 -24.86 -18.13
CA HIS A 33 -1.98 -24.60 -19.39
C HIS A 33 -0.66 -25.35 -19.38
N GLN A 34 -0.59 -26.25 -20.34
CA GLN A 34 0.49 -27.13 -20.72
C GLN A 34 1.76 -26.33 -21.08
N GLU A 35 2.90 -26.85 -20.63
CA GLU A 35 4.24 -26.31 -20.81
C GLU A 35 4.59 -25.96 -22.27
N LYS A 36 5.44 -24.94 -22.43
CA LYS A 36 6.62 -25.05 -23.28
C LYS A 36 7.70 -24.03 -22.89
N MET A 37 8.71 -24.51 -22.17
CA MET A 37 10.04 -23.88 -22.15
C MET A 37 10.58 -23.88 -23.58
N SER A 38 10.88 -22.70 -24.11
CA SER A 38 11.72 -22.52 -25.29
C SER A 38 12.80 -21.53 -24.92
N GLY A 39 13.97 -22.07 -24.57
CA GLY A 39 15.16 -21.29 -24.28
C GLY A 39 15.68 -20.58 -25.54
N CYS A 40 16.17 -19.36 -25.35
CA CYS A 40 17.01 -18.66 -26.32
C CYS A 40 18.46 -18.58 -25.81
N PRO A 41 19.46 -18.66 -26.68
CA PRO A 41 20.82 -19.11 -26.34
C PRO A 41 21.70 -17.97 -25.79
N MET A 42 22.52 -18.30 -24.77
CA MET A 42 23.55 -17.43 -24.17
C MET A 42 24.90 -17.60 -24.90
N HIS A 43 25.47 -16.52 -25.46
CA HIS A 43 26.91 -16.26 -25.70
C HIS A 43 27.06 -14.93 -26.48
N MET A 44 28.05 -14.03 -26.33
CA MET A 44 29.08 -13.79 -25.32
C MET A 44 29.71 -12.38 -25.48
N ASN A 45 30.28 -11.89 -24.37
CA ASN A 45 31.41 -10.96 -24.18
C ASN A 45 31.50 -9.65 -24.97
N THR A 46 31.50 -8.54 -24.23
CA THR A 46 32.57 -7.53 -24.31
C THR A 46 32.83 -6.86 -22.96
N ALA A 47 34.08 -7.03 -22.51
CA ALA A 47 34.97 -6.08 -21.84
C ALA A 47 34.49 -5.27 -20.60
N ASP A 48 35.32 -5.42 -19.56
CA ASP A 48 35.50 -4.55 -18.41
C ASP A 48 35.10 -3.09 -18.63
N HIS A 49 34.04 -2.69 -17.94
CA HIS A 49 33.97 -1.36 -17.33
C HIS A 49 33.55 -1.55 -15.87
N ARG A 50 34.53 -1.41 -14.99
CA ARG A 50 34.40 -1.19 -13.56
C ARG A 50 33.22 -0.25 -13.29
N MET A 51 32.09 -0.79 -12.83
CA MET A 51 31.02 0.02 -12.27
C MET A 51 31.46 0.48 -10.89
N GLU A 52 31.92 1.72 -10.85
CA GLU A 52 31.90 2.53 -9.65
C GLU A 52 30.43 2.57 -9.19
N ASN A 53 30.18 1.96 -8.03
CA ASN A 53 28.86 1.88 -7.41
C ASN A 53 28.50 3.32 -6.99
N THR A 54 27.81 4.05 -7.87
CA THR A 54 27.17 5.30 -7.48
C THR A 54 25.87 4.96 -6.79
N ASP A 55 25.80 5.44 -5.55
CA ASP A 55 24.73 5.30 -4.58
C ASP A 55 23.42 5.89 -5.10
N ASP A 56 22.68 5.17 -5.94
CA ASP A 56 21.45 5.71 -6.52
C ASP A 56 20.22 5.27 -5.73
N VAL A 57 19.89 6.14 -4.78
CA VAL A 57 18.56 6.30 -4.19
C VAL A 57 17.51 6.45 -5.32
N PRO A 58 16.30 5.82 -5.25
CA PRO A 58 15.24 6.00 -6.24
C PRO A 58 15.00 7.49 -6.54
N ALA A 59 15.26 7.93 -7.76
CA ALA A 59 15.27 9.35 -8.16
C ALA A 59 13.91 10.04 -7.92
N HIS A 60 12.81 9.28 -8.06
CA HIS A 60 11.47 9.78 -7.78
C HIS A 60 11.23 10.05 -6.28
N GLN A 61 12.02 9.39 -5.43
CA GLN A 61 11.98 9.51 -3.98
C GLN A 61 13.03 10.49 -3.44
N GLU A 62 14.13 10.70 -4.17
CA GLU A 62 14.92 11.92 -4.01
C GLU A 62 13.98 13.12 -4.15
N ARG A 63 13.27 13.25 -5.27
CA ARG A 63 12.32 14.37 -5.39
C ARG A 63 11.23 14.41 -4.30
N ALA A 64 10.93 13.30 -3.64
CA ALA A 64 9.97 13.28 -2.54
C ALA A 64 10.34 14.21 -1.38
N TYR A 65 11.63 14.30 -1.01
CA TYR A 65 12.06 15.15 0.11
C TYR A 65 11.79 16.63 -0.18
N GLU A 66 11.83 17.05 -1.45
CA GLU A 66 11.53 18.44 -1.85
C GLU A 66 10.07 18.80 -1.55
N PHE A 67 9.17 17.82 -1.60
CA PHE A 67 7.73 18.02 -1.40
C PHE A 67 7.28 17.84 0.06
N VAL A 68 8.16 17.41 0.97
CA VAL A 68 7.87 17.36 2.42
C VAL A 68 7.91 18.77 3.04
N ALA A 69 8.61 19.72 2.40
CA ALA A 69 8.95 21.03 2.98
C ALA A 69 8.15 22.27 2.47
N CYS A 70 6.91 22.10 1.94
CA CYS A 70 6.01 23.20 1.46
C CYS A 70 6.34 23.82 0.07
N PRO A 71 5.58 24.84 -0.39
CA PRO A 71 4.42 24.77 -1.27
C PRO A 71 4.74 24.90 -2.78
N VAL A 72 3.91 24.23 -3.57
CA VAL A 72 4.11 23.77 -4.96
C VAL A 72 4.38 24.90 -5.98
N LYS A 73 5.49 24.82 -6.73
CA LYS A 73 5.62 25.50 -8.03
C LYS A 73 5.12 24.56 -9.13
N SER A 74 4.04 24.96 -9.80
CA SER A 74 3.48 24.30 -10.98
C SER A 74 4.41 24.51 -12.18
N GLY A 75 4.86 23.43 -12.81
CA GLY A 75 5.65 23.49 -14.04
C GLY A 75 5.67 22.14 -14.74
N ALA A 76 5.04 22.09 -15.91
CA ALA A 76 4.82 20.89 -16.72
C ALA A 76 6.10 20.37 -17.41
N SER A 77 5.96 19.13 -17.89
CA SER A 77 6.66 18.50 -19.03
C SER A 77 8.15 18.18 -18.92
N GLN A 78 8.45 16.88 -18.70
CA GLN A 78 9.51 16.16 -19.41
C GLN A 78 9.24 14.65 -19.31
N MET A 79 8.62 14.09 -20.35
CA MET A 79 8.41 12.64 -20.48
C MET A 79 9.42 12.10 -21.49
N LYS A 80 10.44 11.38 -21.02
CA LYS A 80 10.98 10.14 -21.64
C LYS A 80 12.19 9.55 -20.89
N ASP A 81 12.95 10.34 -20.14
CA ASP A 81 14.17 9.87 -19.44
C ASP A 81 14.02 9.77 -17.91
N ASP A 82 12.79 9.93 -17.41
CA ASP A 82 12.50 10.10 -15.98
C ASP A 82 11.93 8.82 -15.33
N ILE A 83 12.16 7.66 -15.96
CA ILE A 83 11.81 6.35 -15.39
C ILE A 83 12.95 5.92 -14.48
N ASP A 84 12.62 5.72 -13.22
CA ASP A 84 13.57 5.32 -12.20
C ASP A 84 14.02 3.86 -12.43
N PRO A 85 15.31 3.57 -12.69
CA PRO A 85 15.76 2.21 -12.98
C PRO A 85 15.66 1.26 -11.78
N SER A 86 15.57 1.79 -10.56
CA SER A 86 15.51 0.99 -9.33
C SER A 86 14.14 0.35 -9.10
N ASN A 87 13.06 0.99 -9.56
CA ASN A 87 11.70 0.50 -9.38
C ASN A 87 10.83 0.56 -10.66
N MET A 88 11.42 0.98 -11.78
CA MET A 88 10.79 1.15 -13.10
C MET A 88 9.53 2.01 -13.08
N MET A 89 9.42 2.94 -12.12
CA MET A 89 8.27 3.83 -12.00
C MET A 89 8.55 5.22 -12.59
N PRO A 90 7.56 5.83 -13.26
CA PRO A 90 7.63 7.23 -13.64
C PRO A 90 7.53 8.15 -12.42
N PRO A 91 7.84 9.45 -12.58
CA PRO A 91 7.77 10.41 -11.48
C PRO A 91 6.36 10.50 -10.88
N PRO A 92 6.25 10.83 -9.59
CA PRO A 92 4.98 10.84 -8.87
C PRO A 92 4.02 11.88 -9.43
N ASN A 93 2.89 11.42 -9.98
CA ASN A 93 1.80 12.30 -10.42
C ASN A 93 0.94 12.76 -9.23
N GLN A 94 1.07 14.04 -8.89
CA GLN A 94 0.33 14.74 -7.84
C GLN A 94 -0.82 15.62 -8.38
N GLN A 95 -1.16 15.52 -9.67
CA GLN A 95 -2.29 16.25 -10.24
C GLN A 95 -3.61 15.53 -9.93
N PRO A 96 -4.71 16.26 -9.66
CA PRO A 96 -6.03 15.67 -9.55
C PRO A 96 -6.43 14.87 -10.78
N SER A 97 -7.11 13.74 -10.57
CA SER A 97 -7.63 12.93 -11.69
C SER A 97 -8.92 13.55 -12.27
N PRO A 98 -9.24 13.34 -13.56
CA PRO A 98 -10.52 13.76 -14.12
C PRO A 98 -11.71 13.22 -13.31
N GLY A 99 -12.66 14.09 -12.96
CA GLY A 99 -13.85 13.71 -12.19
C GLY A 99 -13.60 13.48 -10.69
N GLN A 100 -12.43 13.86 -10.16
CA GLN A 100 -12.20 13.79 -8.72
C GLN A 100 -13.15 14.75 -7.96
N PRO A 101 -13.93 14.26 -6.98
CA PRO A 101 -15.02 15.03 -6.37
C PRO A 101 -14.56 16.12 -5.40
N PHE A 102 -13.38 15.98 -4.79
CA PHE A 102 -12.83 16.92 -3.82
C PHE A 102 -11.30 17.02 -3.93
N PRO A 103 -10.69 18.15 -3.51
CA PRO A 103 -9.24 18.28 -3.47
C PRO A 103 -8.64 17.32 -2.45
N LEU A 104 -7.48 16.76 -2.76
CA LEU A 104 -6.71 15.90 -1.86
C LEU A 104 -5.37 16.53 -1.54
N SER A 105 -4.82 16.22 -0.36
CA SER A 105 -3.50 16.71 0.02
C SER A 105 -2.43 16.15 -0.90
N THR A 106 -1.52 17.02 -1.34
CA THR A 106 -0.30 16.66 -2.06
C THR A 106 0.91 16.54 -1.13
N VAL A 107 0.73 16.85 0.16
CA VAL A 107 1.79 16.79 1.17
C VAL A 107 2.20 15.34 1.39
N ARG A 108 3.50 15.11 1.49
CA ARG A 108 4.09 13.80 1.77
C ARG A 108 4.69 13.81 3.17
N GLU A 109 4.75 12.63 3.77
CA GLU A 109 5.27 12.41 5.12
C GLU A 109 6.53 11.54 5.06
N GLU A 110 7.60 11.96 5.75
CA GLU A 110 8.81 11.15 5.91
C GLU A 110 8.60 10.09 7.00
N SER A 111 8.94 8.84 6.69
CA SER A 111 8.83 7.70 7.61
C SER A 111 9.94 7.68 8.67
N SER A 112 9.87 6.77 9.64
CA SER A 112 11.02 6.42 10.47
C SER A 112 11.91 5.32 9.88
N ILE A 113 11.49 4.73 8.76
CA ILE A 113 12.09 3.55 8.14
C ILE A 113 13.32 3.96 7.31
N PRO A 114 14.53 3.48 7.65
CA PRO A 114 15.73 3.78 6.90
C PRO A 114 15.71 3.09 5.54
N ARG A 115 16.45 3.65 4.59
CA ARG A 115 16.62 3.06 3.28
C ARG A 115 17.96 2.36 3.18
N ALA A 116 17.95 1.23 2.49
CA ALA A 116 19.19 0.51 2.23
C ALA A 116 20.15 1.40 1.42
N HIS A 117 21.42 1.39 1.79
CA HIS A 117 22.51 2.09 1.10
C HIS A 117 22.31 3.63 0.99
N SER A 118 21.57 4.25 1.92
CA SER A 118 21.47 5.70 2.00
C SER A 118 21.17 6.17 3.41
N ASP A 119 21.58 7.40 3.76
CA ASP A 119 21.22 8.03 5.04
C ASP A 119 19.78 8.59 5.06
N LYS A 120 19.01 8.37 3.99
CA LYS A 120 17.63 8.86 3.84
C LYS A 120 16.62 7.83 4.32
N LYS A 121 15.42 8.31 4.65
CA LYS A 121 14.29 7.47 5.03
C LYS A 121 13.29 7.34 3.89
N TRP A 122 12.39 6.37 3.99
CA TRP A 122 11.26 6.27 3.07
C TRP A 122 10.32 7.46 3.24
N VAL A 123 9.69 7.90 2.15
CA VAL A 123 8.72 8.99 2.14
C VAL A 123 7.39 8.47 1.61
N TYR A 124 6.36 8.48 2.43
CA TYR A 124 5.04 7.96 2.09
C TYR A 124 4.40 8.76 0.93
N PRO A 125 3.55 8.11 0.12
CA PRO A 125 2.77 8.81 -0.90
C PRO A 125 1.77 9.77 -0.25
N SER A 126 1.47 10.88 -0.93
CA SER A 126 0.39 11.78 -0.54
C SER A 126 -0.99 11.15 -0.80
N GLU A 127 -2.05 11.75 -0.25
CA GLU A 127 -3.44 11.35 -0.51
C GLU A 127 -3.75 11.38 -2.01
N GLN A 128 -3.31 12.44 -2.72
CA GLN A 128 -3.51 12.56 -4.16
C GLN A 128 -2.77 11.46 -4.95
N MET A 129 -1.55 11.11 -4.52
CA MET A 129 -0.80 10.01 -5.14
C MET A 129 -1.48 8.66 -4.91
N PHE A 130 -2.01 8.43 -3.70
CA PHE A 130 -2.74 7.21 -3.37
C PHE A 130 -4.01 7.10 -4.21
N TRP A 131 -4.81 8.17 -4.29
CA TRP A 131 -6.01 8.22 -5.12
C TRP A 131 -5.71 7.87 -6.58
N ASN A 132 -4.70 8.53 -7.17
CA ASN A 132 -4.27 8.27 -8.53
C ASN A 132 -3.77 6.83 -8.72
N ALA A 133 -3.09 6.26 -7.73
CA ALA A 133 -2.64 4.87 -7.77
C ALA A 133 -3.82 3.88 -7.73
N MET A 134 -4.84 4.14 -6.90
CA MET A 134 -6.05 3.32 -6.82
C MET A 134 -6.81 3.32 -8.15
N LEU A 135 -6.94 4.48 -8.81
CA LEU A 135 -7.56 4.56 -10.13
C LEU A 135 -6.81 3.74 -11.19
N ARG A 136 -5.46 3.77 -11.18
CA ARG A 136 -4.63 2.94 -12.08
C ARG A 136 -4.80 1.45 -11.83
N LYS A 137 -5.06 1.04 -10.59
CA LYS A 137 -5.40 -0.34 -10.21
C LYS A 137 -6.82 -0.75 -10.62
N GLY A 138 -7.59 0.13 -11.26
CA GLY A 138 -8.96 -0.15 -11.70
C GLY A 138 -10.03 0.17 -10.67
N TRP A 139 -9.67 0.73 -9.51
CA TRP A 139 -10.65 1.14 -8.51
C TRP A 139 -11.54 2.28 -9.04
N ARG A 140 -12.83 2.25 -8.73
CA ARG A 140 -13.79 3.29 -9.10
C ARG A 140 -14.58 3.68 -7.86
N TRP A 141 -14.33 4.87 -7.36
CA TRP A 141 -15.07 5.46 -6.24
C TRP A 141 -16.47 5.85 -6.72
N LYS A 142 -17.51 5.53 -5.96
CA LYS A 142 -18.84 6.12 -6.17
C LYS A 142 -18.98 7.38 -5.32
N ASP A 143 -19.94 8.23 -5.70
CA ASP A 143 -20.11 9.57 -5.11
C ASP A 143 -20.38 9.55 -3.59
N ASP A 144 -21.00 8.48 -3.08
CA ASP A 144 -21.31 8.30 -1.65
C ASP A 144 -20.29 7.44 -0.89
N ASP A 145 -19.26 6.89 -1.57
CA ASP A 145 -18.40 5.86 -0.99
C ASP A 145 -17.28 6.42 -0.09
N ILE A 146 -16.85 7.67 -0.32
CA ILE A 146 -15.67 8.19 0.35
C ILE A 146 -15.65 9.71 0.41
N THR A 147 -15.28 10.26 1.57
CA THR A 147 -15.06 11.69 1.76
C THR A 147 -13.57 12.04 1.76
N SER A 148 -13.25 13.34 1.71
CA SER A 148 -11.87 13.80 1.88
C SER A 148 -11.29 13.40 3.24
N GLU A 149 -12.12 13.43 4.29
CA GLU A 149 -11.70 13.06 5.64
C GLU A 149 -11.40 11.56 5.75
N ASP A 150 -12.20 10.72 5.10
CA ASP A 150 -11.92 9.28 5.02
C ASP A 150 -10.58 9.01 4.36
N MET A 151 -10.24 9.74 3.30
CA MET A 151 -8.94 9.60 2.64
C MET A 151 -7.80 9.96 3.58
N THR A 152 -7.90 11.07 4.32
CA THR A 152 -6.92 11.45 5.34
C THR A 152 -6.77 10.36 6.41
N ASN A 153 -7.87 9.78 6.87
CA ASN A 153 -7.87 8.73 7.90
C ASN A 153 -7.24 7.43 7.37
N ILE A 154 -7.58 7.01 6.15
CA ILE A 154 -7.02 5.83 5.49
C ILE A 154 -5.50 5.95 5.41
N ILE A 155 -4.98 7.07 4.89
CA ILE A 155 -3.53 7.26 4.73
C ILE A 155 -2.82 7.27 6.08
N LYS A 156 -3.36 7.98 7.07
CA LYS A 156 -2.79 7.99 8.43
C LYS A 156 -2.72 6.60 9.03
N ILE A 157 -3.80 5.83 8.94
CA ILE A 157 -3.83 4.44 9.46
C ILE A 157 -2.80 3.59 8.74
N HIS A 158 -2.67 3.71 7.41
CA HIS A 158 -1.72 2.93 6.63
C HIS A 158 -0.27 3.25 6.98
N ASN A 159 0.07 4.55 7.09
CA ASN A 159 1.41 4.99 7.49
C ASN A 159 1.73 4.48 8.90
N GLN A 160 0.81 4.60 9.85
CA GLN A 160 1.01 4.09 11.20
C GLN A 160 1.17 2.56 11.25
N ASN A 161 0.43 1.83 10.41
CA ASN A 161 0.59 0.38 10.29
C ASN A 161 1.98 0.01 9.80
N ASN A 162 2.51 0.71 8.79
CA ASN A 162 3.87 0.50 8.30
C ASN A 162 4.93 0.79 9.37
N GLU A 163 4.77 1.89 10.12
CA GLU A 163 5.68 2.24 11.22
C GLU A 163 5.67 1.19 12.34
N GLN A 164 4.50 0.64 12.67
CA GLN A 164 4.39 -0.43 13.65
C GLN A 164 5.02 -1.72 13.15
N ALA A 165 4.73 -2.11 11.90
CA ALA A 165 5.35 -3.28 11.29
C ALA A 165 6.88 -3.19 11.29
N TRP A 166 7.42 -2.01 10.99
CA TRP A 166 8.87 -1.78 11.05
C TRP A 166 9.45 -1.97 12.46
N LYS A 167 8.77 -1.47 13.50
CA LYS A 167 9.19 -1.69 14.89
C LYS A 167 9.18 -3.17 15.26
N GLU A 168 8.20 -3.94 14.80
CA GLU A 168 8.15 -5.38 15.04
C GLU A 168 9.27 -6.12 14.30
N ILE A 169 9.62 -5.70 13.08
CA ILE A 169 10.79 -6.23 12.36
C ILE A 169 12.07 -5.98 13.17
N LEU A 170 12.30 -4.76 13.65
CA LEU A 170 13.48 -4.43 14.45
C LEU A 170 13.57 -5.26 15.74
N LYS A 171 12.43 -5.46 16.43
CA LYS A 171 12.38 -6.35 17.60
C LYS A 171 12.73 -7.78 17.23
N TRP A 172 12.19 -8.27 16.13
CA TRP A 172 12.47 -9.61 15.64
C TRP A 172 13.96 -9.78 15.28
N GLU A 173 14.55 -8.83 14.55
CA GLU A 173 15.98 -8.86 14.20
C GLU A 173 16.87 -8.83 15.44
N ALA A 174 16.53 -8.01 16.46
CA ALA A 174 17.29 -7.95 17.70
C ALA A 174 17.27 -9.29 18.49
N LEU A 175 16.19 -10.07 18.40
CA LEU A 175 16.11 -11.40 19.01
C LEU A 175 16.95 -12.45 18.27
N HIS A 176 17.27 -12.21 17.00
CA HIS A 176 18.02 -13.13 16.14
C HIS A 176 19.42 -12.63 15.80
N ALA A 177 19.81 -11.47 16.35
CA ALA A 177 21.18 -10.98 16.30
C ALA A 177 22.03 -11.86 17.24
N MET A 178 22.83 -12.74 16.65
CA MET A 178 23.84 -13.54 17.36
C MET A 178 25.02 -12.68 17.84
#